data_AF-A0A927FTP3-F1
#
_entry.id   AF-A0A927FTP3-F1
#
_cell.length_a   1.000
_cell.length_b   1.000
_cell.length_c   1.000
_cell.angle_alpha   90.00
_cell.angle_beta   90.00
_cell.angle_gamma   90.00
#
_symmetry.space_group_name_H-M   'P 1'
#
loop_
_entity.id
_entity.type
_entity.pdbx_description
1 polymer ?
#
loop_
_entity_poly.entity_id
_entity_poly.type
_entity_poly.pdbx_seq_one_letter_code
_entity_poly.pdbx_strand_id
1 'polypeptide(L)'
;MTRPDPFDLEITPELIVRAYRAGIFPMAEDAADENLFWVSPEQRGILPLEGFHLSRSLRKAMRRNGWVVRVDTDFPAVIEACASVGEDRDTTWINGTIRRVYGQLFDQGVAHTVEVWHGDDLVGGLYGLAIDGAFFGESMFHRRTDASKIATAHLVERLVAGGFRLLDTQFLTPHLASLGGIEIPRAEYEDRLAAALKVKANWTAWDRRP
;
A
#
# COMPACT_ATOMS: atom_id res chain seq x y z
N MET A 1 10.75 38.55 10.43
CA MET A 1 9.70 37.52 10.33
C MET A 1 9.14 37.58 8.91
N THR A 2 9.51 36.61 8.07
CA THR A 2 8.99 36.47 6.71
C THR A 2 7.51 36.17 6.80
N ARG A 3 6.67 36.83 5.98
CA ARG A 3 5.24 36.49 5.91
C ARG A 3 5.11 35.01 5.54
N PRO A 4 4.27 34.22 6.23
CA PRO A 4 3.95 32.87 5.76
C PRO A 4 3.38 33.00 4.35
N ASP A 5 3.97 32.26 3.41
CA ASP A 5 3.48 32.20 2.04
C ASP A 5 2.13 31.45 2.08
N PRO A 6 1.01 32.09 1.70
CA PRO A 6 -0.30 31.43 1.70
C PRO A 6 -0.38 30.25 0.73
N PHE A 7 0.64 30.06 -0.12
CA PHE A 7 0.77 28.93 -1.05
C PHE A 7 1.73 27.84 -0.55
N ASP A 8 2.41 28.03 0.58
CA ASP A 8 3.21 26.99 1.25
C ASP A 8 2.26 26.02 1.97
N LEU A 9 1.81 25.01 1.23
CA LEU A 9 0.86 24.02 1.70
C LEU A 9 1.59 22.92 2.47
N GLU A 10 1.49 22.94 3.80
CA GLU A 10 2.00 21.84 4.63
C GLU A 10 1.26 20.54 4.32
N ILE A 11 2.01 19.49 3.97
CA ILE A 11 1.48 18.15 3.76
C ILE A 11 1.24 17.48 5.11
N THR A 12 -0.02 17.37 5.49
CA THR A 12 -0.48 16.79 6.77
C THR A 12 -1.16 15.43 6.57
N PRO A 13 -1.21 14.56 7.61
CA PRO A 13 -1.96 13.31 7.57
C PRO A 13 -3.42 13.49 7.13
N GLU A 14 -4.08 14.55 7.60
CA GLU A 14 -5.47 14.85 7.26
C GLU A 14 -5.63 15.22 5.79
N LEU A 15 -4.67 15.96 5.22
CA LEU A 15 -4.65 16.29 3.80
C LEU A 15 -4.47 15.03 2.95
N ILE A 16 -3.55 14.13 3.35
CA ILE A 16 -3.35 12.83 2.69
C ILE A 16 -4.66 12.04 2.67
N VAL A 17 -5.30 11.83 3.82
CA VAL A 17 -6.56 11.07 3.91
C VAL A 17 -7.66 11.71 3.05
N ARG A 18 -7.75 13.05 3.01
CA ARG A 18 -8.71 13.76 2.15
C ARG A 18 -8.43 13.53 0.67
N ALA A 19 -7.18 13.57 0.25
CA ALA A 19 -6.79 13.30 -1.13
C ALA A 19 -7.15 11.86 -1.53
N TYR A 20 -6.83 10.86 -0.70
CA TYR A 20 -7.19 9.47 -0.97
C TYR A 20 -8.70 9.24 -1.06
N ARG A 21 -9.49 9.91 -0.21
CA ARG A 21 -10.96 9.90 -0.32
C ARG A 21 -11.49 10.52 -1.62
N ALA A 22 -10.71 11.41 -2.23
CA ALA A 22 -10.99 12.00 -3.54
C ALA A 22 -10.37 11.21 -4.71
N GLY A 23 -9.74 10.05 -4.44
CA GLY A 23 -9.08 9.24 -5.47
C GLY A 23 -7.73 9.80 -5.93
N ILE A 24 -7.12 10.71 -5.16
CA ILE A 24 -5.86 11.38 -5.50
C ILE A 24 -4.78 10.91 -4.51
N PHE A 25 -3.57 10.66 -5.01
CA PHE A 25 -2.43 10.26 -4.18
C PHE A 25 -1.20 11.12 -4.46
N PRO A 26 -0.33 11.34 -3.46
CA PRO A 26 0.90 12.10 -3.65
C PRO A 26 2.02 11.24 -4.24
N MET A 27 2.92 11.88 -4.98
CA MET A 27 4.22 11.31 -5.39
C MET A 27 5.28 12.42 -5.36
N ALA A 28 6.56 12.05 -5.26
CA ALA A 28 7.70 12.94 -5.46
C ALA A 28 8.47 12.52 -6.72
N GLU A 29 9.25 13.44 -7.32
CA GLU A 29 10.10 13.11 -8.47
C GLU A 29 11.21 12.12 -8.06
N ASP A 30 11.85 12.39 -6.93
CA ASP A 30 12.84 11.52 -6.31
C ASP A 30 12.85 11.66 -4.77
N ALA A 31 13.80 10.98 -4.12
CA ALA A 31 13.88 10.89 -2.66
C ALA A 31 14.43 12.16 -2.00
N ALA A 32 15.14 12.99 -2.76
CA ALA A 32 15.77 14.23 -2.33
C ALA A 32 14.88 15.45 -2.59
N ASP A 33 13.91 15.34 -3.51
CA ASP A 33 12.91 16.39 -3.74
C ASP A 33 12.01 16.53 -2.51
N GLU A 34 11.84 17.76 -2.03
CA GLU A 34 10.97 18.10 -0.89
C GLU A 34 9.52 18.32 -1.33
N ASN A 35 9.29 18.52 -2.63
CA ASN A 35 7.97 18.78 -3.20
C ASN A 35 7.23 17.47 -3.50
N LEU A 36 5.90 17.54 -3.38
CA LEU A 36 5.00 16.49 -3.82
C LEU A 36 4.11 17.01 -4.94
N PHE A 37 3.81 16.14 -5.89
CA PHE A 37 2.76 16.36 -6.88
C PHE A 37 1.63 15.35 -6.67
N TRP A 38 0.43 15.73 -7.08
CA TRP A 38 -0.79 14.95 -6.87
C TRP A 38 -1.22 14.26 -8.16
N VAL A 39 -1.53 12.97 -8.06
CA VAL A 39 -1.77 12.12 -9.22
C VAL A 39 -3.18 11.53 -9.17
N SER A 40 -3.84 11.52 -10.32
CA SER A 40 -5.11 10.83 -10.57
C SER A 40 -5.17 10.34 -12.01
N PRO A 41 -4.64 9.14 -12.31
CA PRO A 41 -4.48 8.65 -13.67
C PRO A 41 -5.84 8.34 -14.33
N GLU A 42 -5.89 8.38 -15.67
CA GLU A 42 -7.11 8.05 -16.44
C GLU A 42 -7.45 6.55 -16.39
N GLN A 43 -6.44 5.70 -16.28
CA GLN A 43 -6.55 4.28 -15.99
C GLN A 43 -6.01 4.03 -14.58
N ARG A 44 -6.79 3.37 -13.74
CA ARG A 44 -6.45 3.12 -12.33
C ARG A 44 -6.23 1.63 -12.12
N GLY A 45 -5.07 1.29 -11.59
CA GLY A 45 -4.74 -0.07 -11.19
C GLY A 45 -5.53 -0.49 -9.94
N ILE A 46 -6.17 -1.64 -9.98
CA ILE A 46 -6.79 -2.27 -8.82
C ILE A 46 -6.43 -3.76 -8.76
N LEU A 47 -6.48 -4.33 -7.56
CA LEU A 47 -6.41 -5.78 -7.36
C LEU A 47 -7.77 -6.29 -6.85
N PRO A 48 -8.59 -6.92 -7.71
CA PRO A 48 -9.90 -7.42 -7.30
C PRO A 48 -9.78 -8.44 -6.15
N LEU A 49 -10.48 -8.21 -5.04
CA LEU A 49 -10.43 -9.08 -3.86
C LEU A 49 -10.92 -10.51 -4.15
N GLU A 50 -11.92 -10.66 -5.02
CA GLU A 50 -12.43 -11.97 -5.46
C GLU A 50 -11.65 -12.56 -6.65
N GLY A 51 -10.78 -11.76 -7.28
CA GLY A 51 -10.04 -12.11 -8.50
C GLY A 51 -8.56 -12.43 -8.27
N PHE A 52 -8.10 -12.49 -7.02
CA PHE A 52 -6.69 -12.71 -6.70
C PHE A 52 -6.19 -14.07 -7.24
N HIS A 53 -5.18 -14.02 -8.09
CA HIS A 53 -4.60 -15.20 -8.72
C HIS A 53 -3.50 -15.83 -7.86
N LEU A 54 -3.90 -16.75 -6.97
CA LEU A 54 -2.95 -17.56 -6.21
C LEU A 54 -2.44 -18.75 -7.03
N SER A 55 -1.33 -18.55 -7.75
CA SER A 55 -0.72 -19.57 -8.59
C SER A 55 -0.31 -20.82 -7.80
N ARG A 56 -0.20 -21.97 -8.50
CA ARG A 56 0.19 -23.25 -7.87
C ARG A 56 1.58 -23.19 -7.23
N SER A 57 2.53 -22.50 -7.87
CA SER A 57 3.90 -22.32 -7.36
C SER A 57 3.92 -21.45 -6.12
N LEU A 58 3.17 -20.33 -6.11
CA LEU A 58 3.06 -19.45 -4.94
C LEU A 58 2.41 -20.18 -3.76
N ARG A 59 1.34 -20.94 -4.01
CA ARG A 59 0.70 -21.78 -2.98
C ARG A 59 1.69 -22.80 -2.38
N LYS A 60 2.61 -23.34 -3.20
CA LYS A 60 3.67 -24.24 -2.73
C LYS A 60 4.73 -23.48 -1.94
N ALA A 61 5.10 -22.27 -2.37
CA ALA A 61 6.07 -21.41 -1.68
C ALA A 61 5.58 -21.02 -0.28
N MET A 62 4.30 -20.64 -0.15
CA MET A 62 3.67 -20.30 1.14
C MET A 62 3.65 -21.47 2.13
N ARG A 63 3.59 -22.72 1.66
CA ARG A 63 3.64 -23.91 2.52
C ARG A 63 5.05 -24.32 2.93
N ARG A 64 6.10 -23.69 2.39
CA ARG A 64 7.46 -24.00 2.82
C ARG A 64 7.66 -23.46 4.23
N ASN A 65 8.32 -24.24 5.08
CA ASN A 65 8.67 -23.80 6.44
C ASN A 65 9.63 -22.61 6.39
N GLY A 66 9.48 -21.68 7.34
CA GLY A 66 10.41 -20.58 7.57
C GLY A 66 9.86 -19.18 7.35
N TRP A 67 8.70 -19.03 6.70
CA TRP A 67 8.03 -17.73 6.59
C TRP A 67 7.21 -17.42 7.84
N VAL A 68 7.29 -16.17 8.31
CA VAL A 68 6.38 -15.63 9.32
C VAL A 68 5.82 -14.32 8.76
N VAL A 69 4.49 -14.22 8.69
CA VAL A 69 3.84 -12.98 8.29
C VAL A 69 3.39 -12.22 9.53
N ARG A 70 3.81 -10.96 9.63
CA ARG A 70 3.42 -10.03 10.69
C ARG A 70 2.71 -8.83 10.07
N VAL A 71 1.97 -8.09 10.88
CA VAL A 71 1.35 -6.83 10.48
C VAL A 71 1.59 -5.80 11.55
N ASP A 72 1.79 -4.56 11.13
CA ASP A 72 1.92 -3.39 11.98
C ASP A 72 2.97 -3.55 13.08
N THR A 73 4.08 -4.27 12.82
CA THR A 73 5.15 -4.48 13.82
C THR A 73 6.41 -3.66 13.58
N ASP A 74 6.71 -3.28 12.34
CA ASP A 74 7.91 -2.50 12.01
C ASP A 74 7.71 -1.60 10.78
N PHE A 75 6.89 -0.57 10.93
CA PHE A 75 6.68 0.44 9.88
C PHE A 75 7.98 1.11 9.41
N PRO A 76 8.90 1.56 10.30
CA PRO A 76 10.17 2.15 9.89
C PRO A 76 11.00 1.24 8.98
N ALA A 77 11.12 -0.06 9.31
CA ALA A 77 11.87 -0.97 8.45
C ALA A 77 11.18 -1.22 7.10
N VAL A 78 9.84 -1.30 7.06
CA VAL A 78 9.07 -1.48 5.83
C VAL A 78 9.21 -0.27 4.91
N ILE A 79 9.00 0.94 5.40
CA ILE A 79 9.08 2.14 4.56
C ILE A 79 10.51 2.38 4.07
N GLU A 80 11.53 2.09 4.90
CA GLU A 80 12.92 2.15 4.46
C GLU A 80 13.20 1.13 3.36
N ALA A 81 12.72 -0.10 3.51
CA ALA A 81 12.91 -1.13 2.51
C ALA A 81 12.16 -0.82 1.19
N CYS A 82 10.97 -0.24 1.24
CA CYS A 82 10.26 0.27 0.06
C CYS A 82 10.97 1.46 -0.59
N ALA A 83 11.66 2.27 0.20
CA ALA A 83 12.44 3.40 -0.29
C ALA A 83 13.83 2.98 -0.81
N SER A 84 14.28 1.74 -0.54
CA SER A 84 15.58 1.29 -1.01
C SER A 84 15.62 1.15 -2.54
N VAL A 85 16.67 1.70 -3.12
CA VAL A 85 17.05 1.58 -4.53
C VAL A 85 17.59 0.16 -4.73
N GLY A 86 16.89 -0.65 -5.52
CA GLY A 86 17.29 -2.02 -5.87
C GLY A 86 18.04 -2.07 -7.20
N GLU A 87 18.44 -3.26 -7.64
CA GLU A 87 19.11 -3.45 -8.95
C GLU A 87 18.27 -2.95 -10.15
N ASP A 88 16.94 -2.92 -10.01
CA ASP A 88 15.99 -2.56 -11.07
C ASP A 88 15.49 -1.11 -11.02
N ARG A 89 15.95 -0.29 -10.06
CA ARG A 89 15.36 1.04 -9.83
C ARG A 89 16.38 2.05 -9.31
N ASP A 90 16.75 3.02 -10.14
CA ASP A 90 17.78 4.03 -9.81
C ASP A 90 17.33 5.11 -8.81
N THR A 91 16.02 5.31 -8.63
CA THR A 91 15.46 6.34 -7.74
C THR A 91 14.19 5.86 -7.02
N THR A 92 13.82 6.49 -5.90
CA THR A 92 12.53 6.28 -5.24
C THR A 92 11.77 7.59 -5.13
N TRP A 93 10.44 7.54 -5.17
CA TRP A 93 9.57 8.70 -4.90
C TRP A 93 9.30 8.90 -3.39
N ILE A 94 9.79 7.98 -2.54
CA ILE A 94 9.57 8.04 -1.09
C ILE A 94 10.59 8.98 -0.46
N ASN A 95 10.25 10.27 -0.44
CA ASN A 95 11.06 11.33 0.17
C ASN A 95 10.85 11.46 1.69
N GLY A 96 11.57 12.40 2.31
CA GLY A 96 11.46 12.66 3.75
C GLY A 96 10.07 13.09 4.22
N THR A 97 9.32 13.83 3.39
CA THR A 97 7.95 14.25 3.69
C THR A 97 6.99 13.06 3.73
N ILE A 98 7.05 12.16 2.74
CA ILE A 98 6.24 10.93 2.72
C ILE A 98 6.58 10.05 3.92
N ARG A 99 7.88 9.83 4.21
CA ARG A 99 8.30 9.03 5.38
C ARG A 99 7.69 9.57 6.68
N ARG A 100 7.76 10.88 6.88
CA ARG A 100 7.22 11.55 8.07
C ARG A 100 5.70 11.42 8.16
N VAL A 101 4.97 11.79 7.10
CA VAL A 101 3.51 11.86 7.13
C VAL A 101 2.88 10.47 7.19
N TYR A 102 3.44 9.48 6.50
CA TYR A 102 2.92 8.12 6.56
C TYR A 102 3.29 7.42 7.88
N GLY A 103 4.41 7.78 8.51
CA GLY A 103 4.70 7.39 9.89
C GLY A 103 3.65 7.92 10.88
N GLN A 104 3.25 9.18 10.75
CA GLN A 104 2.15 9.74 11.55
C GLN A 104 0.81 9.03 11.27
N LEU A 105 0.53 8.68 10.01
CA LEU A 105 -0.66 7.90 9.67
C LEU A 105 -0.61 6.48 10.24
N PHE A 106 0.57 5.88 10.38
CA PHE A 106 0.75 4.60 11.05
C PHE A 106 0.44 4.71 12.54
N ASP A 107 0.97 5.73 13.21
CA ASP A 107 0.67 6.01 14.63
C ASP A 107 -0.82 6.28 14.88
N GLN A 108 -1.53 6.84 13.89
CA GLN A 108 -2.97 7.08 13.92
C GLN A 108 -3.81 5.82 13.58
N GLY A 109 -3.19 4.69 13.22
CA GLY A 109 -3.88 3.46 12.83
C GLY A 109 -4.58 3.55 11.47
N VAL A 110 -4.08 4.41 10.58
CA VAL A 110 -4.56 4.57 9.19
C VAL A 110 -3.63 3.88 8.21
N ALA A 111 -2.31 4.05 8.37
CA ALA A 111 -1.33 3.29 7.60
C ALA A 111 -1.07 1.94 8.25
N HIS A 112 -0.88 0.92 7.44
CA HIS A 112 -0.66 -0.45 7.89
C HIS A 112 0.42 -1.14 7.06
N THR A 113 1.06 -2.13 7.65
CA THR A 113 2.09 -2.97 7.01
C THR A 113 1.65 -4.43 6.92
N VAL A 114 2.14 -5.10 5.88
CA VAL A 114 2.19 -6.57 5.84
C VAL A 114 3.64 -6.96 5.61
N GLU A 115 4.19 -7.71 6.54
CA GLU A 115 5.62 -7.97 6.65
C GLU A 115 5.88 -9.47 6.52
N VAL A 116 6.84 -9.86 5.70
CA VAL A 116 7.24 -11.25 5.50
C VAL A 116 8.65 -11.42 6.04
N TRP A 117 8.75 -12.24 7.08
CA TRP A 117 9.97 -12.53 7.81
C TRP A 117 10.45 -13.95 7.49
N HIS A 118 11.76 -14.15 7.51
CA HIS A 118 12.38 -15.48 7.45
C HIS A 118 13.45 -15.60 8.54
N GLY A 119 13.11 -16.25 9.65
CA GLY A 119 13.86 -16.10 10.89
C GLY A 119 13.69 -14.67 11.42
N ASP A 120 14.80 -14.00 11.71
CA ASP A 120 14.81 -12.60 12.17
C ASP A 120 14.95 -11.59 11.02
N ASP A 121 15.04 -12.05 9.77
CA ASP A 121 15.21 -11.20 8.61
C ASP A 121 13.86 -10.74 8.03
N LEU A 122 13.67 -9.42 7.89
CA LEU A 122 12.60 -8.85 7.08
C LEU A 122 12.94 -9.00 5.59
N VAL A 123 12.27 -9.92 4.91
CA VAL A 123 12.61 -10.37 3.54
C VAL A 123 11.61 -9.94 2.48
N GLY A 124 10.52 -9.29 2.86
CA GLY A 124 9.60 -8.62 1.97
C GLY A 124 8.45 -8.01 2.72
N GLY A 125 7.64 -7.23 2.03
CA GLY A 125 6.48 -6.61 2.64
C GLY A 125 5.91 -5.50 1.79
N LEU A 126 4.86 -4.88 2.33
CA LEU A 126 4.20 -3.73 1.74
C LEU A 126 3.64 -2.84 2.86
N TYR A 127 3.36 -1.59 2.51
CA TYR A 127 2.53 -0.73 3.33
C TYR A 127 1.41 -0.11 2.50
N GLY A 128 0.37 0.33 3.18
CA GLY A 128 -0.77 0.99 2.56
C GLY A 128 -1.66 1.68 3.57
N LEU A 129 -2.70 2.36 3.09
CA LEU A 129 -3.66 3.07 3.92
C LEU A 129 -5.00 2.34 3.94
N ALA A 130 -5.55 2.06 5.13
CA ALA A 130 -6.93 1.61 5.29
C ALA A 130 -7.82 2.80 5.60
N ILE A 131 -8.74 3.13 4.67
CA ILE A 131 -9.68 4.24 4.84
C ILE A 131 -11.08 3.72 4.50
N ASP A 132 -11.94 3.63 5.52
CA ASP A 132 -13.27 3.04 5.40
C ASP A 132 -13.18 1.64 4.75
N GLY A 133 -13.93 1.37 3.67
CA GLY A 133 -13.91 0.10 2.95
C GLY A 133 -12.87 -0.01 1.85
N ALA A 134 -11.97 0.97 1.72
CA ALA A 134 -10.91 0.98 0.71
C ALA A 134 -9.53 0.80 1.37
N PHE A 135 -8.68 0.02 0.71
CA PHE A 135 -7.26 -0.07 1.04
C PHE A 135 -6.44 0.42 -0.15
N PHE A 136 -5.48 1.30 0.12
CA PHE A 136 -4.59 1.89 -0.88
C PHE A 136 -3.20 1.32 -0.67
N GLY A 137 -2.77 0.39 -1.52
CA GLY A 137 -1.43 -0.20 -1.43
C GLY A 137 -0.41 0.79 -1.98
N GLU A 138 0.53 1.25 -1.17
CA GLU A 138 1.44 2.34 -1.55
C GLU A 138 2.69 1.85 -2.23
N SER A 139 3.37 0.90 -1.56
CA SER A 139 4.61 0.36 -2.08
C SER A 139 4.87 -1.01 -1.46
N MET A 140 5.72 -1.77 -2.13
CA MET A 140 6.13 -3.10 -1.70
C MET A 140 7.59 -3.34 -2.05
N PHE A 141 8.22 -4.23 -1.31
CA PHE A 141 9.59 -4.65 -1.53
C PHE A 141 9.73 -6.16 -1.33
N HIS A 142 10.82 -6.71 -1.86
CA HIS A 142 11.23 -8.07 -1.58
C HIS A 142 12.76 -8.18 -1.62
N ARG A 143 13.31 -9.01 -0.75
CA ARG A 143 14.72 -9.41 -0.69
C ARG A 143 14.90 -10.90 -0.93
N ARG A 144 13.79 -11.66 -0.93
CA ARG A 144 13.75 -13.08 -1.28
C ARG A 144 12.62 -13.33 -2.28
N THR A 145 12.81 -14.31 -3.16
CA THR A 145 11.80 -14.74 -4.12
C THR A 145 10.48 -15.04 -3.42
N ASP A 146 9.38 -14.60 -4.05
CA ASP A 146 7.99 -14.75 -3.60
C ASP A 146 7.59 -13.96 -2.34
N ALA A 147 8.50 -13.30 -1.62
CA ALA A 147 8.16 -12.59 -0.37
C ALA A 147 7.09 -11.50 -0.57
N SER A 148 7.21 -10.64 -1.59
CA SER A 148 6.17 -9.63 -1.87
C SER A 148 4.84 -10.25 -2.30
N LYS A 149 4.86 -11.36 -3.06
CA LYS A 149 3.64 -12.07 -3.46
C LYS A 149 2.92 -12.69 -2.25
N ILE A 150 3.69 -13.22 -1.29
CA ILE A 150 3.17 -13.73 -0.02
C ILE A 150 2.53 -12.57 0.77
N ALA A 151 3.21 -11.42 0.87
CA ALA A 151 2.66 -10.23 1.52
C ALA A 151 1.32 -9.81 0.89
N THR A 152 1.24 -9.74 -0.44
CA THR A 152 0.01 -9.39 -1.16
C THR A 152 -1.10 -10.43 -0.96
N ALA A 153 -0.77 -11.72 -0.93
CA ALA A 153 -1.77 -12.77 -0.65
C ALA A 153 -2.37 -12.61 0.76
N HIS A 154 -1.52 -12.37 1.77
CA HIS A 154 -1.98 -12.10 3.13
C HIS A 154 -2.76 -10.79 3.26
N LEU A 155 -2.36 -9.75 2.51
CA LEU A 155 -3.13 -8.50 2.43
C LEU A 155 -4.54 -8.80 1.92
N VAL A 156 -4.69 -9.46 0.77
CA VAL A 156 -6.01 -9.75 0.19
C VAL A 156 -6.88 -10.54 1.14
N GLU A 157 -6.32 -11.59 1.77
CA GLU A 157 -7.04 -12.40 2.76
C GLU A 157 -7.55 -11.56 3.95
N ARG A 158 -6.71 -10.66 4.47
CA ARG A 158 -7.09 -9.71 5.52
C ARG A 158 -8.18 -8.75 5.07
N LEU A 159 -8.07 -8.18 3.88
CA LEU A 159 -9.06 -7.25 3.34
C LEU A 159 -10.43 -7.92 3.15
N VAL A 160 -10.44 -9.15 2.64
CA VAL A 160 -11.67 -9.96 2.53
C VAL A 160 -12.28 -10.21 3.91
N ALA A 161 -11.46 -10.61 4.90
CA ALA A 161 -11.94 -10.84 6.26
C ALA A 161 -12.47 -9.57 6.94
N GLY A 162 -11.86 -8.42 6.64
CA GLY A 162 -12.22 -7.11 7.17
C GLY A 162 -13.44 -6.48 6.50
N GLY A 163 -13.99 -7.08 5.44
CA GLY A 163 -15.12 -6.53 4.70
C GLY A 163 -14.76 -5.33 3.81
N PHE A 164 -13.49 -5.18 3.43
CA PHE A 164 -13.06 -4.19 2.45
C PHE A 164 -13.67 -4.50 1.08
N ARG A 165 -13.81 -3.47 0.25
CA ARG A 165 -14.47 -3.52 -1.06
C ARG A 165 -13.55 -3.13 -2.21
N LEU A 166 -12.48 -2.40 -1.92
CA LEU A 166 -11.54 -1.88 -2.91
C LEU A 166 -10.11 -2.05 -2.41
N LEU A 167 -9.26 -2.65 -3.24
CA LEU A 167 -7.81 -2.61 -3.11
C LEU A 167 -7.26 -1.84 -4.31
N ASP A 168 -6.88 -0.59 -4.06
CA ASP A 168 -6.25 0.30 -5.02
C ASP A 168 -4.74 0.04 -5.07
N THR A 169 -4.20 -0.08 -6.28
CA THR A 169 -2.76 -0.27 -6.52
C THR A 169 -2.16 0.86 -7.36
N GLN A 170 -2.92 1.95 -7.56
CA GLN A 170 -2.62 3.13 -8.36
C GLN A 170 -2.35 2.85 -9.84
N PHE A 171 -1.27 2.12 -10.13
CA PHE A 171 -0.87 1.68 -11.46
C PHE A 171 -0.82 0.16 -11.53
N LEU A 172 -1.10 -0.40 -12.71
CA LEU A 172 -0.86 -1.81 -12.94
C LEU A 172 0.61 -2.05 -13.30
N THR A 173 1.25 -2.97 -12.58
CA THR A 173 2.60 -3.45 -12.90
C THR A 173 2.55 -4.90 -13.38
N PRO A 174 3.55 -5.39 -14.12
CA PRO A 174 3.60 -6.82 -14.50
C PRO A 174 3.53 -7.76 -13.28
N HIS A 175 4.11 -7.35 -12.15
CA HIS A 175 4.03 -8.07 -10.89
C HIS A 175 2.57 -8.21 -10.42
N LEU A 176 1.84 -7.09 -10.32
CA LEU A 176 0.45 -7.08 -9.88
C LEU A 176 -0.49 -7.76 -10.88
N ALA A 177 -0.25 -7.60 -12.18
CA ALA A 177 -0.99 -8.30 -13.23
C ALA A 177 -0.89 -9.82 -13.08
N SER A 178 0.30 -10.34 -12.73
CA SER A 178 0.49 -11.77 -12.47
C SER A 178 -0.31 -12.30 -11.27
N LEU A 179 -0.75 -11.41 -10.38
CA LEU A 179 -1.58 -11.69 -9.21
C LEU A 179 -3.07 -11.41 -9.45
N GLY A 180 -3.47 -11.08 -10.69
CA GLY A 180 -4.86 -10.77 -11.05
C GLY A 180 -5.20 -9.28 -11.02
N GLY A 181 -4.20 -8.40 -10.92
CA GLY A 181 -4.38 -6.96 -11.03
C GLY A 181 -4.88 -6.56 -12.42
N ILE A 182 -5.73 -5.55 -12.46
CA ILE A 182 -6.31 -4.99 -13.69
C ILE A 182 -6.26 -3.48 -13.68
N GLU A 183 -6.40 -2.86 -14.84
CA GLU A 183 -6.69 -1.42 -14.94
C GLU A 183 -8.17 -1.22 -15.27
N ILE A 184 -8.75 -0.18 -14.68
CA ILE A 184 -10.10 0.28 -14.97
C ILE A 184 -10.10 1.78 -15.28
N PRO A 185 -11.06 2.28 -16.08
CA PRO A 185 -11.21 3.71 -16.29
C PRO A 185 -11.45 4.45 -14.98
N ARG A 186 -10.91 5.67 -14.85
CA ARG A 186 -11.05 6.52 -13.65
C ARG A 186 -12.50 6.67 -13.19
N ALA A 187 -13.45 6.86 -14.11
CA ALA A 187 -14.87 6.99 -13.76
C ALA A 187 -15.40 5.73 -13.04
N GLU A 188 -15.02 4.54 -13.52
CA GLU A 188 -15.41 3.28 -12.86
C GLU A 188 -14.72 3.13 -11.50
N TYR A 189 -13.46 3.53 -11.38
CA TYR A 189 -12.76 3.56 -10.11
C TYR A 189 -13.42 4.50 -9.10
N GLU A 190 -13.80 5.71 -9.51
CA GLU A 190 -14.47 6.69 -8.65
C GLU A 190 -15.79 6.15 -8.11
N ASP A 191 -16.58 5.46 -8.94
CA ASP A 191 -17.81 4.79 -8.49
C ASP A 191 -17.53 3.70 -7.44
N ARG A 192 -16.51 2.86 -7.67
CA ARG A 192 -16.10 1.81 -6.72
C ARG A 192 -15.56 2.40 -5.42
N LEU A 193 -14.76 3.46 -5.50
CA LEU A 193 -14.23 4.19 -4.35
C LEU A 193 -15.37 4.80 -3.53
N ALA A 194 -16.30 5.50 -4.17
CA ALA A 194 -17.46 6.09 -3.51
C ALA A 194 -18.34 5.04 -2.81
N ALA A 195 -18.47 3.84 -3.38
CA ALA A 195 -19.14 2.72 -2.73
C ALA A 195 -18.34 2.18 -1.53
N ALA A 196 -17.03 1.99 -1.69
CA ALA A 196 -16.14 1.49 -0.63
C ALA A 196 -16.09 2.42 0.58
N LEU A 197 -16.05 3.74 0.37
CA LEU A 197 -16.01 4.74 1.45
C LEU A 197 -17.28 4.78 2.32
N LYS A 198 -18.39 4.15 1.87
CA LYS A 198 -19.62 4.01 2.67
C LYS A 198 -19.57 2.82 3.63
N VAL A 199 -18.57 1.94 3.51
CA VAL A 199 -18.42 0.73 4.32
C VAL A 199 -17.42 0.97 5.45
N LYS A 200 -17.75 0.57 6.67
CA LYS A 200 -16.79 0.55 7.78
C LYS A 200 -16.13 -0.83 7.85
N ALA A 201 -14.99 -0.99 7.15
CA ALA A 201 -14.22 -2.22 7.21
C ALA A 201 -13.33 -2.27 8.46
N ASN A 202 -12.81 -3.46 8.78
CA ASN A 202 -11.98 -3.69 9.95
C ASN A 202 -10.67 -4.41 9.57
N TRP A 203 -9.57 -3.66 9.58
CA TRP A 203 -8.22 -4.18 9.33
C TRP A 203 -7.83 -5.36 10.25
N THR A 204 -8.22 -5.31 11.52
CA THR A 204 -7.83 -6.30 12.55
C THR A 204 -8.70 -7.56 12.58
N ALA A 205 -9.69 -7.67 11.68
CA ALA A 205 -10.63 -8.79 11.68
C ALA A 205 -9.96 -10.15 11.48
N TRP A 206 -8.85 -10.20 10.75
CA TRP A 206 -8.10 -11.43 10.50
C TRP A 206 -7.43 -11.98 11.77
N ASP A 207 -6.86 -11.11 12.61
CA ASP A 207 -6.11 -11.50 13.81
C ASP A 207 -7.00 -12.11 14.90
N ARG A 208 -8.32 -11.92 14.76
CA ARG A 208 -9.36 -12.41 15.69
C ARG A 208 -10.01 -13.71 15.21
N ARG A 209 -9.51 -14.32 14.13
CA ARG A 209 -10.00 -15.63 13.68
C ARG A 209 -9.51 -16.71 14.66
N PRO A 210 -10.41 -17.59 15.14
CA PRO A 210 -10.07 -18.67 16.06
C PRO A 210 -9.14 -19.72 15.43
#